data_AF-A0A9J5X5T8-F1
#
_entry.id   AF-A0A9J5X5T8-F1
#
_cell.length_a   1.000
_cell.length_b   1.000
_cell.length_c   1.000
_cell.angle_alpha   90.00
_cell.angle_beta   90.00
_cell.angle_gamma   90.00
#
_symmetry.space_group_name_H-M   'P 1'
#
loop_
_entity.id
_entity.type
_entity.pdbx_description
1 polymer ?
#
loop_
_entity_poly.entity_id
_entity_poly.type
_entity_poly.pdbx_seq_one_letter_code
_entity_poly.pdbx_strand_id
1 'polypeptide(L)' 'MAAPGNNIRNRILEICVELGNVRLHLSEIDRQMQDVRLGGTIEELFYLISRYSTYLQREFELEYELRTDYNFVYPRYH' A
#
# COMPACT_ATOMS: atom_id res chain seq x y z
N MET A 1 30.61 -10.49 5.96
CA MET A 1 29.32 -11.19 6.15
C MET A 1 28.47 -10.32 7.06
N ALA A 2 27.35 -9.77 6.58
CA ALA A 2 26.46 -8.95 7.41
C ALA A 2 25.80 -9.84 8.49
N ALA A 3 25.72 -9.36 9.73
CA ALA A 3 25.08 -10.10 10.82
C ALA A 3 23.58 -10.33 10.50
N PRO A 4 23.00 -11.50 10.84
CA PRO A 4 21.63 -11.86 10.47
C PRO A 4 20.57 -10.84 10.94
N GLY A 5 20.80 -10.13 12.05
CA GLY A 5 19.92 -9.06 12.53
C GLY A 5 19.88 -7.81 11.63
N ASN A 6 20.92 -7.56 10.84
CA ASN A 6 20.97 -6.42 9.92
C ASN A 6 20.05 -6.64 8.71
N ASN A 7 19.89 -7.88 8.26
CA ASN A 7 19.02 -8.23 7.14
C ASN A 7 17.54 -8.12 7.51
N ILE A 8 17.14 -8.55 8.71
CA ILE A 8 15.76 -8.42 9.21
C ILE A 8 15.35 -6.96 9.31
N ARG A 9 16.22 -6.13 9.93
CA ARG A 9 15.94 -4.69 10.07
C ARG A 9 15.82 -4.00 8.71
N ASN A 10 16.70 -4.30 7.76
CA ASN A 10 16.64 -3.74 6.42
C ASN A 10 15.35 -4.14 5.70
N ARG A 11 14.92 -5.40 5.83
CA ARG A 11 13.67 -5.87 5.22
C ARG A 11 12.44 -5.20 5.82
N ILE A 12 12.37 -5.04 7.14
CA ILE A 12 11.28 -4.29 7.80
C ILE A 12 11.22 -2.86 7.26
N LEU A 13 12.37 -2.18 7.13
CA LEU A 13 12.43 -0.82 6.60
C LEU A 13 11.97 -0.74 5.14
N GLU A 14 12.40 -1.68 4.29
CA GLU A 14 11.94 -1.78 2.90
C GLU A 14 10.42 -1.94 2.82
N ILE A 15 9.84 -2.83 3.63
CA ILE A 15 8.38 -3.03 3.67
C ILE A 15 7.66 -1.77 4.15
N CYS A 16 8.19 -1.08 5.17
CA CYS A 16 7.60 0.17 5.65
C CYS A 16 7.60 1.27 4.57
N VAL A 17 8.70 1.39 3.83
CA VAL A 17 8.81 2.34 2.70
C VAL A 17 7.82 1.97 1.60
N GLU A 18 7.73 0.68 1.25
CA GLU A 18 6.80 0.20 0.23
C GLU A 18 5.34 0.45 0.65
N LEU A 19 4.98 0.17 1.91
CA LEU A 19 3.66 0.49 2.47
C LEU A 19 3.33 1.97 2.38
N GLY A 20 4.29 2.84 2.69
CA GLY A 20 4.13 4.28 2.52
C GLY A 20 3.77 4.65 1.09
N ASN A 21 4.50 4.12 0.11
CA ASN A 21 4.26 4.36 -1.31
C ASN A 21 2.90 3.81 -1.79
N VAL A 22 2.54 2.59 -1.37
CA VAL A 22 1.25 1.98 -1.69
C VAL A 22 0.10 2.84 -1.17
N ARG A 23 0.18 3.31 0.08
CA ARG A 23 -0.84 4.19 0.66
C ARG A 23 -0.95 5.54 -0.04
N LEU A 24 0.17 6.11 -0.47
CA LEU A 24 0.17 7.33 -1.29
C LEU A 24 -0.59 7.11 -2.62
N HIS A 25 -0.36 5.98 -3.29
CA HIS A 25 -1.09 5.64 -4.50
C HIS A 25 -2.58 5.41 -4.25
N LEU A 26 -2.96 4.76 -3.15
CA LEU A 26 -4.37 4.60 -2.76
C LEU A 26 -5.05 5.97 -2.59
N SER A 27 -4.43 6.89 -1.84
CA SER A 27 -4.94 8.25 -1.66
C SER A 27 -5.03 9.05 -2.96
N GLU A 28 -4.07 8.88 -3.86
CA GLU A 28 -4.10 9.51 -5.19
C GLU A 28 -5.28 8.99 -6.03
N ILE A 29 -5.50 7.66 -6.03
CA ILE A 29 -6.60 7.03 -6.76
C ILE A 29 -7.95 7.44 -6.14
N ASP A 30 -8.06 7.55 -4.81
CA ASP A 30 -9.26 8.08 -4.15
C ASP A 30 -9.60 9.49 -4.63
N ARG A 31 -8.59 10.38 -4.73
CA ARG A 31 -8.79 11.73 -5.27
C ARG A 31 -9.23 11.69 -6.74
N GLN A 32 -8.60 10.85 -7.57
CA GLN A 32 -8.99 10.67 -8.97
C GLN A 32 -10.44 10.14 -9.08
N MET A 33 -10.86 9.22 -8.20
CA MET A 33 -12.23 8.72 -8.16
C MET A 33 -13.23 9.82 -7.77
N GLN A 34 -12.87 10.74 -6.87
CA GLN A 34 -13.69 11.92 -6.55
C GLN A 34 -13.85 12.82 -7.78
N ASP A 35 -12.77 13.08 -8.52
CA ASP A 35 -12.81 13.89 -9.74
C ASP A 35 -13.68 13.23 -10.82
N VAL A 36 -13.54 11.92 -11.04
CA VAL A 36 -14.36 11.16 -12.00
C VAL A 36 -15.84 11.15 -11.61
N ARG A 37 -16.17 11.13 -10.32
CA ARG A 37 -17.58 11.22 -9.87
C ARG A 37 -18.25 12.54 -10.23
N LEU A 38 -17.48 13.62 -10.46
CA LEU A 38 -18.01 14.94 -10.76
C LEU A 38 -18.31 15.16 -12.26
N GLY A 39 -17.90 14.26 -13.15
CA GLY A 39 -18.18 14.41 -14.58
C GLY A 39 -17.48 13.43 -15.52
N GLY A 40 -16.82 12.41 -15.01
CA GLY A 40 -16.17 11.36 -15.80
C GLY A 40 -17.13 10.24 -16.20
N THR A 41 -16.57 9.27 -16.90
CA THR A 41 -17.27 8.09 -17.41
C THR A 41 -17.26 6.94 -16.41
N ILE A 42 -18.20 6.02 -16.57
CA ILE A 42 -18.24 4.80 -15.75
C ILE A 42 -17.04 3.88 -16.02
N GLU A 43 -16.50 3.89 -17.26
CA GLU A 43 -15.32 3.11 -17.62
C GLU A 43 -14.07 3.61 -16.89
N GLU A 44 -13.88 4.93 -16.80
CA GLU A 44 -12.80 5.54 -16.01
C GLU A 44 -12.94 5.17 -14.53
N LEU A 45 -14.17 5.18 -13.99
CA LEU A 45 -14.40 4.78 -12.60
C LEU A 45 -14.04 3.30 -12.37
N PHE A 46 -14.45 2.40 -13.27
CA PHE A 46 -14.08 0.98 -13.17
C PHE A 46 -12.56 0.77 -13.24
N TYR A 47 -11.89 1.47 -14.15
CA TYR A 47 -10.43 1.43 -14.26
C TYR A 47 -9.75 1.85 -12.95
N LEU A 48 -10.20 2.94 -12.34
CA LEU A 48 -9.67 3.40 -11.05
C LEU A 48 -9.95 2.41 -9.92
N ILE A 49 -11.15 1.83 -9.85
CA ILE A 49 -11.50 0.80 -8.86
C ILE A 49 -10.60 -0.42 -8.99
N SER A 50 -10.33 -0.90 -10.22
CA SER A 50 -9.42 -2.03 -10.46
C SER A 50 -7.98 -1.72 -10.04
N ARG A 51 -7.51 -0.48 -10.25
CA ARG A 51 -6.20 -0.07 -9.75
C ARG A 51 -6.18 0.02 -8.23
N TYR A 52 -7.22 0.60 -7.63
CA TYR A 52 -7.35 0.72 -6.18
C TYR A 52 -7.33 -0.65 -5.50
N SER A 53 -8.06 -1.64 -6.03
CA SER A 53 -8.06 -3.01 -5.48
C SER A 53 -6.69 -3.68 -5.55
N THR A 54 -5.91 -3.42 -6.60
CA THR A 54 -4.55 -3.95 -6.75
C THR A 54 -3.63 -3.40 -5.65
N TYR A 55 -3.67 -2.09 -5.39
CA TYR A 55 -2.87 -1.50 -4.32
C TYR A 55 -3.36 -1.90 -2.93
N LEU A 56 -4.68 -2.08 -2.72
CA LEU A 56 -5.22 -2.60 -1.46
C LEU A 56 -4.73 -4.03 -1.17
N GLN A 57 -4.73 -4.89 -2.19
CA GLN A 57 -4.19 -6.24 -2.04
C GLN A 57 -2.71 -6.17 -1.64
N ARG A 58 -1.93 -5.30 -2.29
CA ARG A 58 -0.51 -5.14 -1.96
C ARG A 58 -0.29 -4.61 -0.55
N GLU A 59 -1.10 -3.65 -0.09
CA GLU A 59 -1.06 -3.16 1.29
C GLU A 59 -1.31 -4.30 2.28
N PHE A 60 -2.32 -5.13 2.03
CA PHE A 60 -2.63 -6.28 2.87
C PHE A 60 -1.49 -7.30 2.93
N GLU A 61 -0.87 -7.63 1.79
CA GLU A 61 0.26 -8.55 1.74
C GLU A 61 1.46 -8.06 2.57
N LEU A 62 1.79 -6.76 2.45
CA LEU A 62 2.89 -6.16 3.19
C LEU A 62 2.60 -6.05 4.70
N GLU A 63 1.39 -5.65 5.09
CA GLU A 63 0.97 -5.65 6.50
C GLU A 63 0.94 -7.07 7.09
N TYR A 64 0.54 -8.06 6.29
CA TYR A 64 0.55 -9.46 6.68
C TYR A 64 1.99 -9.94 6.94
N GLU A 65 2.92 -9.70 6.00
CA GLU A 65 4.35 -10.03 6.15
C GLU A 65 4.94 -9.40 7.43
N LEU A 66 4.70 -8.09 7.65
CA LEU A 66 5.15 -7.42 8.89
C LEU A 66 4.65 -8.09 10.16
N ARG A 67 3.37 -8.46 10.18
CA ARG A 67 2.75 -9.05 11.36
C ARG A 67 3.19 -10.49 11.59
N THR A 68 3.22 -11.33 10.56
CA THR A 68 3.48 -12.77 10.72
C THR A 68 4.95 -13.07 10.86
N ASP A 69 5.80 -12.40 10.08
CA ASP A 69 7.20 -12.79 9.94
C ASP A 69 8.09 -11.99 10.90
N TYR A 70 7.64 -10.77 11.25
CA TYR A 70 8.42 -9.85 12.08
C TYR A 70 7.71 -9.41 13.38
N ASN A 71 6.46 -9.84 13.62
CA ASN A 71 5.63 -9.38 14.75
C ASN A 71 5.62 -7.85 14.90
N PHE A 72 5.62 -7.15 13.77
CA PHE A 72 5.69 -5.69 13.69
C PHE A 72 4.36 -5.15 13.15
N VAL A 73 3.84 -4.11 13.80
CA VAL A 73 2.58 -3.46 13.39
C VAL A 73 2.89 -2.07 12.87
N TYR A 74 2.65 -1.84 11.58
CA TYR A 74 2.83 -0.52 10.98
C TYR A 74 1.54 0.31 11.15
N PRO A 75 1.58 1.44 11.88
CA PRO A 75 0.39 2.22 12.16
C PRO A 75 -0.26 2.75 10.87
N ARG A 76 -1.58 2.69 10.80
CA ARG A 76 -2.39 3.41 9.82
C ARG A 76 -2.61 4.83 10.36
N TYR A 77 -1.89 5.80 9.81
CA TYR A 77 -2.20 7.20 10.08
C TYR A 77 -3.42 7.57 9.22
N HIS A 78 -4.57 7.76 9.89
CA HIS A 78 -5.82 8.25 9.31
C HIS A 78 -5.87 9.78 9.39
#